data_AF-A0A166GID9-F1
#
_entry.id   AF-A0A166GID9-F1
#
_cell.length_a   1.000
_cell.length_b   1.000
_cell.length_c   1.000
_cell.angle_alpha   90.00
_cell.angle_beta   90.00
_cell.angle_gamma   90.00
#
_symmetry.space_group_name_H-M   'P 1'
#
loop_
_entity.id
_entity.type
_entity.pdbx_description
1 polymer ?
#
loop_
_entity_poly.entity_id
_entity_poly.type
_entity_poly.pdbx_seq_one_letter_code
_entity_poly.pdbx_strand_id
1 'polypeptide(L)'
;MAIFHMSFSNISAGKGRSAIASAAYRSGEKLFDDKEGRHYFYARSVMPESFILTPKNAPEWASDREQLWNEVETKDRKSNSRYAKEFNVALPVELSEDEQKELLKKYVQENFVDEGMVADVAIHRDHPDNPHAHVMLTNRPFNPDGTWGQKTKTEYILDSHGNKTKTPAGNVRNRKIWLVDWDKKEKITEWRHNWAVSVNQVLEQKSIPDRISEKSFIEEGIDDTPMQHEGINSKRHERKEFNQQVKDYRKAKASYKNNQEKVINRGHLDSLSKHFSFNEKRVVKELSHELKTYISLENLDDKRRMLFNWKNSTLIKHAVGEDVTKQLLTINQQESS
;
A
#
# COMPACT_ATOMS: atom_id res chain seq x y z
N MET A 1 4.44 -3.99 -11.20
CA MET A 1 3.31 -3.06 -11.26
C MET A 1 3.06 -2.64 -9.84
N ALA A 2 3.29 -1.38 -9.53
CA ALA A 2 3.09 -0.87 -8.19
C ALA A 2 1.60 -1.02 -7.83
N ILE A 3 1.30 -1.50 -6.62
CA ILE A 3 -0.05 -1.83 -6.18
C ILE A 3 -0.40 -0.98 -4.96
N PHE A 4 -1.57 -0.37 -4.95
CA PHE A 4 -2.07 0.28 -3.74
C PHE A 4 -2.75 -0.76 -2.84
N HIS A 5 -2.20 -0.98 -1.64
CA HIS A 5 -2.91 -1.59 -0.53
C HIS A 5 -2.59 -0.87 0.76
N MET A 6 -3.63 -0.42 1.46
CA MET A 6 -3.53 0.10 2.81
C MET A 6 -4.82 -0.19 3.55
N SER A 7 -4.79 -0.91 4.67
CA SER A 7 -5.99 -1.25 5.43
C SER A 7 -5.81 -0.91 6.90
N PHE A 8 -6.82 -0.27 7.50
CA PHE A 8 -6.80 0.13 8.90
C PHE A 8 -7.69 -0.79 9.73
N SER A 9 -7.24 -1.13 10.93
CA SER A 9 -8.02 -1.87 11.91
C SER A 9 -7.72 -1.39 13.33
N ASN A 10 -8.47 -1.91 14.31
CA ASN A 10 -8.20 -1.67 15.72
C ASN A 10 -7.85 -2.98 16.42
N ILE A 11 -6.92 -2.88 17.36
CA ILE A 11 -6.61 -3.91 18.34
C ILE A 11 -7.37 -3.53 19.61
N SER A 12 -8.35 -4.35 19.99
CA SER A 12 -9.31 -4.01 21.04
C SER A 12 -9.62 -5.18 21.96
N ALA A 13 -9.66 -4.91 23.26
CA ALA A 13 -10.07 -5.83 24.31
C ALA A 13 -11.44 -6.45 24.03
N GLY A 14 -12.39 -5.67 23.52
CA GLY A 14 -13.77 -6.12 23.25
C GLY A 14 -13.89 -7.20 22.17
N LYS A 15 -12.80 -7.48 21.43
CA LYS A 15 -12.69 -8.57 20.46
C LYS A 15 -11.75 -9.69 20.94
N GLY A 16 -11.40 -9.71 22.22
CA GLY A 16 -10.44 -10.66 22.80
C GLY A 16 -9.02 -10.51 22.27
N ARG A 17 -8.64 -9.35 21.70
CA ARG A 17 -7.28 -9.12 21.18
C ARG A 17 -6.41 -8.50 22.26
N SER A 18 -5.14 -8.92 22.30
CA SER A 18 -4.05 -8.31 23.06
C SER A 18 -3.15 -7.50 22.12
N ALA A 19 -2.69 -6.33 22.57
CA ALA A 19 -1.67 -5.53 21.92
C ALA A 19 -0.29 -6.16 22.04
N ILE A 20 0.09 -6.67 23.22
CA ILE A 20 1.40 -7.32 23.39
C ILE A 20 1.51 -8.60 22.54
N ALA A 21 0.47 -9.43 22.51
CA ALA A 21 0.40 -10.59 21.61
C ALA A 21 0.46 -10.17 20.13
N SER A 22 -0.19 -9.06 19.80
CA SER A 22 -0.18 -8.52 18.44
C SER A 22 1.21 -8.03 18.04
N ALA A 23 1.91 -7.33 18.92
CA ALA A 23 3.27 -6.85 18.70
C ALA A 23 4.24 -8.01 18.51
N ALA A 24 4.21 -9.01 19.40
CA ALA A 24 5.02 -10.24 19.29
C ALA A 24 4.80 -10.97 17.96
N TYR A 25 3.53 -11.10 17.54
CA TYR A 25 3.21 -11.72 16.26
C TYR A 25 3.83 -10.96 15.07
N ARG A 26 3.83 -9.63 15.10
CA ARG A 26 4.27 -8.78 13.98
C ARG A 26 5.79 -8.62 13.93
N SER A 27 6.44 -8.36 15.06
CA SER A 27 7.90 -8.22 15.10
C SER A 27 8.62 -9.56 15.02
N GLY A 28 7.98 -10.65 15.43
CA GLY A 28 8.63 -11.95 15.61
C GLY A 28 9.43 -12.04 16.93
N GLU A 29 9.36 -11.02 17.78
CA GLU A 29 10.00 -11.04 19.09
C GLU A 29 9.20 -11.86 20.10
N LYS A 30 9.89 -12.44 21.08
CA LYS A 30 9.26 -13.09 22.24
C LYS A 30 8.98 -12.02 23.30
N LEU A 31 7.71 -11.73 23.54
CA LEU A 31 7.29 -10.69 24.49
C LEU A 31 6.47 -11.29 25.63
N PHE A 32 6.63 -10.78 26.85
CA PHE A 32 5.88 -11.14 28.04
C PHE A 32 4.64 -10.26 28.22
N ASP A 33 3.51 -10.88 28.54
CA ASP A 33 2.26 -10.20 28.89
C ASP A 33 2.09 -10.18 30.41
N ASP A 34 2.16 -8.99 31.03
CA ASP A 34 2.05 -8.81 32.48
C ASP A 34 0.68 -9.21 33.03
N LYS A 35 -0.37 -9.07 32.22
CA LYS A 35 -1.74 -9.33 32.63
C LYS A 35 -2.05 -10.82 32.60
N GLU A 36 -1.54 -11.54 31.60
CA GLU A 36 -1.75 -12.98 31.45
C GLU A 36 -0.63 -13.83 32.09
N GLY A 37 0.50 -13.22 32.44
CA GLY A 37 1.63 -13.88 33.07
C GLY A 37 2.33 -14.90 32.16
N ARG A 38 2.35 -14.66 30.85
CA ARG A 38 2.92 -15.59 29.85
C ARG A 38 3.66 -14.88 28.73
N HIS A 39 4.52 -15.61 28.04
CA HIS A 39 5.14 -15.12 26.80
C HIS A 39 4.31 -15.44 25.57
N TYR A 40 4.27 -14.50 24.64
CA TYR A 40 3.88 -14.70 23.26
C TYR A 40 5.12 -14.81 22.38
N PHE A 41 5.18 -15.87 21.59
CA PHE A 41 6.23 -16.08 20.60
C PHE A 41 5.66 -16.88 19.43
N TYR A 42 5.99 -16.47 18.21
CA TYR A 42 5.49 -17.06 16.98
C TYR A 42 6.65 -17.35 16.06
N ALA A 43 6.98 -18.63 15.89
CA ALA A 43 8.08 -19.05 15.04
C ALA A 43 7.84 -18.64 13.58
N ARG A 44 8.89 -18.15 12.91
CA ARG A 44 8.85 -17.68 11.51
C ARG A 44 10.05 -18.22 10.75
N SER A 45 9.83 -18.52 9.47
CA SER A 45 10.91 -18.89 8.53
C SER A 45 11.68 -17.66 8.06
N VAL A 46 10.99 -16.53 7.88
CA VAL A 46 11.57 -15.25 7.51
C VAL A 46 11.26 -14.26 8.62
N MET A 47 12.32 -13.74 9.25
CA MET A 47 12.18 -12.77 10.33
C MET A 47 11.79 -11.40 9.77
N PRO A 48 10.78 -10.73 10.33
CA PRO A 48 10.46 -9.36 9.99
C PRO A 48 11.59 -8.40 10.38
N GLU A 49 11.73 -7.32 9.62
CA GLU A 49 12.50 -6.17 10.07
C GLU A 49 11.59 -5.24 10.89
N SER A 50 11.88 -5.04 12.17
CA SER A 50 11.03 -4.25 13.06
C SER A 50 11.75 -3.16 13.83
N PHE A 51 11.08 -2.04 14.06
CA PHE A 51 11.57 -0.87 14.80
C PHE A 51 10.42 -0.04 15.36
N ILE A 52 10.71 0.78 16.39
CA ILE A 52 9.74 1.71 16.97
C ILE A 52 10.18 3.14 16.67
N LEU A 53 9.24 3.98 16.25
CA LEU A 53 9.39 5.43 16.15
C LEU A 53 8.57 6.10 17.25
N THR A 54 9.21 6.99 18.01
CA THR A 54 8.61 7.66 19.15
C THR A 54 8.51 9.17 18.92
N PRO A 55 7.41 9.83 19.33
CA PRO A 55 7.26 11.28 19.23
C PRO A 55 8.19 11.99 20.20
N LYS A 56 8.43 13.29 19.99
CA LYS A 56 9.36 14.11 20.79
C LYS A 56 9.13 14.04 22.31
N ASN A 57 7.87 13.97 22.74
CA ASN A 57 7.51 13.95 24.16
C ASN A 57 7.45 12.54 24.76
N ALA A 58 7.78 11.51 23.99
CA ALA A 58 7.75 10.15 24.51
C ALA A 58 8.90 9.93 25.51
N PRO A 59 8.64 9.25 26.62
CA PRO A 59 9.69 8.80 27.51
C PRO A 59 10.54 7.73 26.82
N GLU A 60 11.81 7.59 27.25
CA GLU A 60 12.78 6.67 26.64
C GLU A 60 12.28 5.22 26.56
N TRP A 61 11.58 4.77 27.61
CA TRP A 61 11.00 3.43 27.68
C TRP A 61 9.96 3.13 26.59
N ALA A 62 9.37 4.16 25.97
CA ALA A 62 8.37 3.96 24.91
C ALA A 62 8.99 3.36 23.62
N SER A 63 10.32 3.32 23.53
CA SER A 63 11.06 2.62 22.48
C SER A 63 11.27 1.12 22.76
N ASP A 64 11.00 0.66 23.99
CA ASP A 64 10.97 -0.77 24.34
C ASP A 64 9.57 -1.34 24.05
N ARG A 65 9.51 -2.36 23.21
CA ARG A 65 8.24 -2.91 22.70
C ARG A 65 7.44 -3.63 23.78
N GLU A 66 8.11 -4.41 24.62
CA GLU A 66 7.45 -5.17 25.68
C GLU A 66 6.83 -4.21 26.70
N GLN A 67 7.61 -3.25 27.16
CA GLN A 67 7.17 -2.23 28.09
C GLN A 67 6.08 -1.34 27.49
N LEU A 68 6.23 -0.88 26.24
CA LEU A 68 5.24 -0.04 25.56
C LEU A 68 3.85 -0.68 25.55
N TRP A 69 3.75 -1.92 25.07
CA TRP A 69 2.43 -2.54 24.88
C TRP A 69 1.82 -3.04 26.18
N ASN A 70 2.62 -3.44 27.18
CA ASN A 70 2.12 -3.69 28.53
C ASN A 70 1.60 -2.40 29.20
N GLU A 71 2.29 -1.27 29.05
CA GLU A 71 1.84 0.04 29.55
C GLU A 71 0.53 0.51 28.89
N VAL A 72 0.41 0.31 27.58
CA VAL A 72 -0.83 0.62 26.83
C VAL A 72 -2.01 -0.21 27.36
N GLU A 73 -1.86 -1.52 27.51
CA GLU A 73 -2.92 -2.38 28.04
C GLU A 73 -3.26 -2.05 29.50
N THR A 74 -2.24 -1.74 30.29
CA THR A 74 -2.34 -1.29 31.68
C THR A 74 -3.08 0.03 31.80
N LYS A 75 -2.91 0.97 30.86
CA LYS A 75 -3.60 2.27 30.89
C LYS A 75 -5.03 2.19 30.41
N ASP A 76 -5.31 1.33 29.42
CA ASP A 76 -6.62 1.18 28.79
C ASP A 76 -7.34 -0.11 29.28
N ARG A 77 -7.65 -0.21 30.58
CA ARG A 77 -8.16 -1.45 31.24
C ARG A 77 -9.61 -1.85 30.98
N LYS A 78 -10.43 -1.02 30.32
CA LYS A 78 -11.85 -1.35 30.11
C LYS A 78 -12.00 -2.54 29.16
N SER A 79 -13.04 -3.35 29.37
CA SER A 79 -13.33 -4.53 28.54
C SER A 79 -13.56 -4.20 27.06
N ASN A 80 -13.90 -2.95 26.73
CA ASN A 80 -14.09 -2.47 25.37
C ASN A 80 -13.01 -1.46 24.91
N SER A 81 -11.88 -1.40 25.62
CA SER A 81 -10.77 -0.53 25.25
C SER A 81 -10.19 -0.86 23.87
N ARG A 82 -9.74 0.20 23.19
CA ARG A 82 -8.92 0.12 21.97
C ARG A 82 -7.47 0.38 22.38
N TYR A 83 -6.64 -0.65 22.33
CA TYR A 83 -5.24 -0.60 22.71
C TYR A 83 -4.42 0.13 21.64
N ALA A 84 -4.55 -0.31 20.39
CA ALA A 84 -3.83 0.27 19.26
C ALA A 84 -4.74 0.46 18.05
N LYS A 85 -4.42 1.44 17.22
CA LYS A 85 -4.83 1.48 15.82
C LYS A 85 -3.74 0.77 15.02
N GLU A 86 -4.10 0.00 14.02
CA GLU A 86 -3.15 -0.70 13.17
C GLU A 86 -3.43 -0.34 11.71
N PHE A 87 -2.38 -0.20 10.91
CA PHE A 87 -2.52 -0.36 9.47
C PHE A 87 -1.56 -1.39 8.88
N ASN A 88 -2.03 -2.07 7.85
CA ASN A 88 -1.22 -2.91 6.98
C ASN A 88 -1.08 -2.20 5.63
N VAL A 89 0.13 -2.16 5.07
CA VAL A 89 0.43 -1.44 3.83
C VAL A 89 1.33 -2.28 2.92
N ALA A 90 1.06 -2.30 1.61
CA ALA A 90 1.94 -2.91 0.63
C ALA A 90 3.11 -1.99 0.30
N LEU A 91 4.30 -2.57 0.12
CA LEU A 91 5.51 -1.85 -0.27
C LEU A 91 5.76 -2.05 -1.78
N PRO A 92 6.22 -1.02 -2.53
CA PRO A 92 6.43 -1.15 -3.97
C PRO A 92 7.63 -2.07 -4.28
N VAL A 93 7.39 -3.18 -4.97
CA VAL A 93 8.42 -4.16 -5.36
C VAL A 93 9.44 -3.58 -6.35
N GLU A 94 9.11 -2.45 -6.98
CA GLU A 94 9.99 -1.69 -7.87
C GLU A 94 11.13 -0.98 -7.11
N LEU A 95 11.01 -0.84 -5.78
CA LEU A 95 12.02 -0.25 -4.91
C LEU A 95 12.85 -1.33 -4.22
N SER A 96 14.12 -1.05 -3.97
CA SER A 96 14.97 -1.93 -3.14
C SER A 96 14.50 -1.97 -1.69
N GLU A 97 14.95 -2.95 -0.92
CA GLU A 97 14.50 -3.14 0.46
C GLU A 97 14.77 -1.92 1.37
N ASP A 98 15.96 -1.32 1.25
CA ASP A 98 16.34 -0.11 1.98
C ASP A 98 15.46 1.08 1.60
N GLU A 99 15.14 1.22 0.32
CA GLU A 99 14.31 2.32 -0.18
C GLU A 99 12.85 2.18 0.25
N GLN A 100 12.34 0.95 0.29
CA GLN A 100 11.02 0.66 0.86
C GLN A 100 10.97 1.01 2.34
N LYS A 101 12.02 0.66 3.11
CA LYS A 101 12.14 0.96 4.53
C LYS A 101 12.18 2.47 4.77
N GLU A 102 13.03 3.20 4.04
CA GLU A 102 13.16 4.66 4.21
C GLU A 102 11.88 5.39 3.79
N LEU A 103 11.24 4.98 2.69
CA LEU A 103 9.92 5.50 2.30
C LEU A 103 8.89 5.29 3.41
N LEU A 104 8.79 4.06 3.94
CA LEU A 104 7.85 3.74 5.01
C LEU A 104 8.16 4.54 6.28
N LYS A 105 9.43 4.59 6.69
CA LYS A 105 9.87 5.29 7.89
C LYS A 105 9.55 6.78 7.82
N LYS A 106 9.85 7.42 6.69
CA LYS A 106 9.51 8.82 6.44
C LYS A 106 8.00 9.06 6.49
N TYR A 107 7.23 8.24 5.78
CA TYR A 107 5.77 8.33 5.80
C TYR A 107 5.20 8.17 7.21
N VAL A 108 5.68 7.18 7.98
CA VAL A 108 5.23 6.94 9.35
C VAL A 108 5.58 8.10 10.27
N GLN A 109 6.78 8.66 10.13
CA GLN A 109 7.23 9.82 10.88
C GLN A 109 6.29 11.01 10.67
N GLU A 110 6.11 11.43 9.41
CA GLU A 110 5.38 12.64 9.05
C GLU A 110 3.87 12.54 9.35
N ASN A 111 3.27 11.36 9.23
CA ASN A 111 1.81 11.20 9.29
C ASN A 111 1.27 10.78 10.65
N PHE A 112 2.13 10.24 11.53
CA PHE A 112 1.71 9.67 12.81
C PHE A 112 2.60 10.08 13.97
N VAL A 113 3.92 9.97 13.82
CA VAL A 113 4.86 10.23 14.93
C VAL A 113 4.94 11.72 15.23
N ASP A 114 5.02 12.56 14.20
CA ASP A 114 5.00 14.02 14.37
C ASP A 114 3.66 14.52 14.92
N GLU A 115 2.58 13.77 14.68
CA GLU A 115 1.24 14.00 15.26
C GLU A 115 1.10 13.47 16.69
N GLY A 116 2.14 12.87 17.27
CA GLY A 116 2.22 12.47 18.67
C GLY A 116 1.93 11.00 18.99
N MET A 117 1.80 10.13 17.98
CA MET A 117 1.66 8.69 18.18
C MET A 117 3.03 8.01 18.31
N VAL A 118 3.11 6.93 19.07
CA VAL A 118 4.21 5.96 18.93
C VAL A 118 3.82 4.99 17.82
N ALA A 119 4.76 4.67 16.92
CA ALA A 119 4.57 3.73 15.83
C ALA A 119 5.52 2.54 15.97
N ASP A 120 4.97 1.34 16.18
CA ASP A 120 5.70 0.07 16.15
C ASP A 120 5.53 -0.57 14.78
N VAL A 121 6.62 -0.62 14.02
CA VAL A 121 6.67 -1.01 12.62
C VAL A 121 7.30 -2.39 12.49
N ALA A 122 6.71 -3.26 11.68
CA ALA A 122 7.29 -4.52 11.25
C ALA A 122 7.09 -4.73 9.75
N ILE A 123 8.19 -4.84 9.00
CA ILE A 123 8.24 -5.10 7.57
C ILE A 123 8.38 -6.61 7.33
N HIS A 124 7.45 -7.18 6.58
CA HIS A 124 7.35 -8.60 6.28
C HIS A 124 7.74 -8.83 4.81
N ARG A 125 8.64 -9.81 4.60
CA ARG A 125 9.18 -10.22 3.28
C ARG A 125 9.10 -11.73 3.07
N ASP A 126 8.16 -12.37 3.76
CA ASP A 126 7.92 -13.82 3.68
C ASP A 126 7.41 -14.27 2.30
N HIS A 127 6.91 -13.33 1.48
CA HIS A 127 6.56 -13.56 0.09
C HIS A 127 7.21 -12.49 -0.82
N PRO A 128 8.06 -12.87 -1.79
CA PRO A 128 8.86 -11.92 -2.57
C PRO A 128 8.02 -10.93 -3.38
N ASP A 129 6.89 -11.39 -3.93
CA ASP A 129 5.96 -10.55 -4.68
C ASP A 129 5.00 -9.72 -3.82
N ASN A 130 5.08 -9.81 -2.48
CA ASN A 130 4.18 -9.13 -1.56
C ASN A 130 4.90 -8.63 -0.30
N PRO A 131 5.93 -7.78 -0.43
CA PRO A 131 6.50 -7.08 0.72
C PRO A 131 5.43 -6.14 1.29
N HIS A 132 5.23 -6.20 2.60
CA HIS A 132 4.22 -5.40 3.28
C HIS A 132 4.68 -5.05 4.68
N ALA A 133 4.09 -4.01 5.28
CA ALA A 133 4.37 -3.64 6.65
C ALA A 133 3.11 -3.63 7.49
N HIS A 134 3.25 -4.06 8.74
CA HIS A 134 2.30 -3.83 9.81
C HIS A 134 2.81 -2.67 10.67
N VAL A 135 1.95 -1.69 10.93
CA VAL A 135 2.27 -0.55 11.80
C VAL A 135 1.20 -0.45 12.89
N MET A 136 1.61 -0.65 14.13
CA MET A 136 0.78 -0.46 15.31
C MET A 136 1.02 0.93 15.89
N LEU A 137 -0.06 1.68 16.10
CA LEU A 137 -0.07 3.06 16.56
C LEU A 137 -0.74 3.15 17.93
N THR A 138 -0.12 3.88 18.85
CA THR A 138 -0.76 4.16 20.14
C THR A 138 -2.00 5.04 19.95
N ASN A 139 -3.02 4.82 20.77
CA ASN A 139 -4.25 5.63 20.73
C ASN A 139 -4.21 6.85 21.65
N ARG A 140 -3.11 7.05 22.40
CA ARG A 140 -2.92 8.16 23.34
C ARG A 140 -1.63 8.91 23.00
N PRO A 141 -1.62 10.25 23.06
CA PRO A 141 -0.39 11.01 23.01
C PRO A 141 0.34 10.95 24.35
N PHE A 142 1.60 11.39 24.36
CA PHE A 142 2.30 11.77 25.59
C PHE A 142 2.17 13.27 25.85
N ASN A 143 1.99 13.63 27.12
CA ASN A 143 2.09 15.00 27.60
C ASN A 143 3.57 15.46 27.58
N PRO A 144 3.86 16.77 27.69
CA PRO A 144 5.24 17.27 27.73
C PRO A 144 6.11 16.70 28.86
N ASP A 145 5.50 16.18 29.93
CA ASP A 145 6.18 15.54 31.06
C ASP A 145 6.43 14.03 30.85
N GLY A 146 6.12 13.48 29.67
CA GLY A 146 6.27 12.07 29.34
C GLY A 146 5.16 11.16 29.86
N THR A 147 4.14 11.69 30.53
CA THR A 147 2.98 10.90 30.99
C THR A 147 1.94 10.71 29.88
N TRP A 148 1.11 9.68 29.99
CA TRP A 148 0.02 9.45 29.04
C TRP A 148 -1.03 10.59 29.05
N GLY A 149 -1.24 11.19 27.88
CA GLY A 149 -2.28 12.17 27.64
C GLY A 149 -3.71 11.60 27.61
N GLN A 150 -4.68 12.51 27.73
CA GLN A 150 -6.09 12.17 27.61
C GLN A 150 -6.54 12.20 26.14
N LYS A 151 -7.30 11.19 25.72
CA LYS A 151 -7.94 11.14 24.38
C LYS A 151 -9.13 12.09 24.27
N THR A 152 -9.82 12.26 25.40
CA THR A 152 -11.09 12.98 25.47
C THR A 152 -11.23 13.66 26.82
N LYS A 153 -11.87 14.83 26.85
CA LYS A 153 -12.37 15.46 28.07
C LYS A 153 -13.89 15.56 28.05
N THR A 154 -14.50 15.55 29.23
CA THR A 154 -15.93 15.85 29.38
C THR A 154 -16.10 17.34 29.57
N GLU A 155 -16.95 17.96 28.77
CA GLU A 155 -17.31 19.38 28.87
C GLU A 155 -18.78 19.50 29.26
N TYR A 156 -19.07 20.24 30.33
CA TYR A 156 -20.44 20.49 30.77
C TYR A 156 -21.11 21.55 29.90
N ILE A 157 -22.39 21.35 29.59
CA ILE A 157 -23.18 22.34 28.84
C ILE A 157 -23.74 23.34 29.85
N LEU A 158 -23.27 24.59 29.77
CA LEU A 158 -23.64 25.66 30.69
C LEU A 158 -24.73 26.56 30.08
N ASP A 159 -25.56 27.17 30.93
CA ASP A 159 -26.46 28.24 30.52
C ASP A 159 -25.75 29.60 30.44
N SER A 160 -26.47 30.66 30.10
CA SER A 160 -25.94 32.02 29.99
C SER A 160 -25.38 32.59 31.30
N HIS A 161 -25.67 31.96 32.45
CA HIS A 161 -25.19 32.37 33.77
C HIS A 161 -24.06 31.45 34.27
N GLY A 162 -23.57 30.52 33.45
CA GLY A 162 -22.51 29.59 33.80
C GLY A 162 -22.96 28.38 34.62
N ASN A 163 -24.27 28.19 34.82
CA ASN A 163 -24.78 27.05 35.57
C ASN A 163 -24.89 25.80 34.68
N LYS A 164 -24.64 24.62 35.26
CA LYS A 164 -24.77 23.34 34.55
C LYS A 164 -26.22 23.10 34.15
N THR A 165 -26.48 22.99 32.85
CA THR A 165 -27.80 22.66 32.33
C THR A 165 -28.15 21.20 32.62
N LYS A 166 -29.45 20.91 32.77
CA LYS A 166 -29.97 19.56 33.05
C LYS A 166 -30.90 19.09 31.92
N THR A 167 -30.95 17.78 31.71
CA THR A 167 -31.98 17.12 30.88
C THR A 167 -33.34 17.21 31.58
N PRO A 168 -34.46 16.95 30.87
CA PRO A 168 -35.79 16.86 31.52
C PRO A 168 -35.85 15.88 32.69
N ALA A 169 -35.05 14.81 32.65
CA ALA A 169 -34.92 13.83 33.73
C ALA A 169 -34.00 14.27 34.89
N GLY A 170 -33.51 15.52 34.90
CA GLY A 170 -32.67 16.08 35.97
C GLY A 170 -31.17 15.79 35.86
N ASN A 171 -30.72 14.96 34.91
CA ASN A 171 -29.30 14.65 34.72
C ASN A 171 -28.52 15.84 34.15
N VAL A 172 -27.30 16.07 34.62
CA VAL A 172 -26.41 17.13 34.11
C VAL A 172 -26.00 16.85 32.67
N ARG A 173 -26.22 17.82 31.79
CA ARG A 173 -25.83 17.74 30.39
C ARG A 173 -24.33 17.95 30.23
N ASN A 174 -23.71 17.07 29.46
CA ASN A 174 -22.31 17.16 29.08
C ASN A 174 -22.13 16.67 27.65
N ARG A 175 -20.99 17.03 27.06
CA ARG A 175 -20.53 16.51 25.78
C ARG A 175 -19.09 16.02 25.91
N LYS A 176 -18.76 14.99 25.13
CA LYS A 176 -17.39 14.51 24.99
C LYS A 176 -16.67 15.38 23.95
N ILE A 177 -15.51 15.92 24.32
CA ILE A 177 -14.61 16.62 23.42
C ILE A 177 -13.39 15.73 23.19
N TRP A 178 -13.07 15.46 21.93
CA TRP A 178 -11.85 14.77 21.54
C TRP A 178 -10.67 15.75 21.61
N LEU A 179 -9.57 15.33 22.24
CA LEU A 179 -8.35 16.13 22.39
C LEU A 179 -7.31 15.83 21.32
N VAL A 180 -7.51 14.72 20.60
CA VAL A 180 -6.77 14.33 19.41
C VAL A 180 -7.78 13.97 18.33
N ASP A 181 -7.41 14.12 17.07
CA ASP A 181 -8.33 13.90 15.96
C ASP A 181 -8.07 12.62 15.15
N TRP A 182 -7.21 11.75 15.68
CA TRP A 182 -6.76 10.49 15.09
C TRP A 182 -7.87 9.48 14.77
N ASP A 183 -9.08 9.69 15.32
CA ASP A 183 -10.27 8.86 15.10
C ASP A 183 -11.35 9.58 14.26
N LYS A 184 -11.08 10.78 13.75
CA LYS A 184 -11.95 11.43 12.76
C LYS A 184 -12.03 10.57 11.50
N LYS A 185 -13.18 10.61 10.83
CA LYS A 185 -13.46 9.77 9.65
C LYS A 185 -12.54 10.12 8.48
N GLU A 186 -12.20 11.40 8.37
CA GLU A 186 -11.42 11.99 7.28
C GLU A 186 -9.95 11.54 7.33
N LYS A 187 -9.42 11.26 8.53
CA LYS A 187 -8.01 10.88 8.72
C LYS A 187 -7.61 9.63 7.93
N ILE A 188 -8.49 8.63 7.80
CA ILE A 188 -8.17 7.43 7.01
C ILE A 188 -7.98 7.78 5.53
N THR A 189 -8.82 8.64 4.98
CA THR A 189 -8.69 9.09 3.58
C THR A 189 -7.42 9.91 3.40
N GLU A 190 -7.14 10.83 4.32
CA GLU A 190 -5.91 11.64 4.34
C GLU A 190 -4.66 10.75 4.37
N TRP A 191 -4.56 9.82 5.32
CA TRP A 191 -3.40 8.93 5.43
C TRP A 191 -3.20 8.07 4.18
N ARG A 192 -4.28 7.51 3.62
CA ARG A 192 -4.21 6.73 2.37
C ARG A 192 -3.72 7.57 1.20
N HIS A 193 -4.23 8.80 1.07
CA HIS A 193 -3.81 9.74 0.05
C HIS A 193 -2.31 10.09 0.20
N ASN A 194 -1.88 10.43 1.41
CA ASN A 194 -0.49 10.77 1.70
C ASN A 194 0.46 9.60 1.39
N TRP A 195 0.02 8.34 1.58
CA TRP A 195 0.80 7.17 1.17
C TRP A 195 0.96 7.08 -0.35
N ALA A 196 -0.14 7.26 -1.10
CA ALA A 196 -0.09 7.26 -2.57
C ALA A 196 0.84 8.36 -3.09
N VAL A 197 0.75 9.58 -2.53
CA VAL A 197 1.63 10.71 -2.85
C VAL A 197 3.09 10.36 -2.58
N SER A 198 3.40 9.82 -1.39
CA SER A 198 4.77 9.49 -0.99
C SER A 198 5.40 8.44 -1.92
N VAL A 199 4.65 7.38 -2.24
CA VAL A 199 5.11 6.34 -3.17
C VAL A 199 5.36 6.92 -4.57
N ASN A 200 4.39 7.66 -5.10
CA ASN A 200 4.48 8.22 -6.45
C ASN A 200 5.65 9.20 -6.61
N GLN A 201 5.94 10.00 -5.58
CA GLN A 201 7.12 10.89 -5.56
C GLN A 201 8.42 10.11 -5.68
N VAL A 202 8.58 9.00 -4.94
CA VAL A 202 9.79 8.18 -5.01
C VAL A 202 9.90 7.47 -6.36
N LEU A 203 8.80 6.95 -6.90
CA LEU A 203 8.79 6.33 -8.23
C LEU A 203 9.16 7.34 -9.32
N GLU A 204 8.63 8.56 -9.25
CA GLU A 204 8.97 9.65 -10.17
C GLU A 204 10.44 10.06 -10.09
N GLN A 205 10.99 10.26 -8.88
CA GLN A 205 12.40 10.60 -8.68
C GLN A 205 13.34 9.54 -9.28
N LYS A 206 12.90 8.29 -9.33
CA LYS A 206 13.63 7.18 -9.95
C LYS A 206 13.34 6.97 -11.42
N SER A 207 12.54 7.83 -12.04
CA SER A 207 12.09 7.66 -13.43
C SER A 207 11.38 6.31 -13.67
N ILE A 208 10.75 5.75 -12.63
CA ILE A 208 9.91 4.56 -12.73
C ILE A 208 8.51 5.02 -13.17
N PRO A 209 7.94 4.47 -14.27
CA PRO A 209 6.69 4.96 -14.83
C PRO A 209 5.44 4.53 -14.03
N ASP A 210 5.55 3.52 -13.17
CA ASP A 210 4.45 3.03 -12.33
C ASP A 210 3.91 4.13 -11.40
N ARG A 211 2.59 4.12 -11.19
CA ARG A 211 1.90 5.00 -10.24
C ARG A 211 0.84 4.20 -9.49
N ILE A 212 0.61 4.58 -8.24
CA ILE A 212 -0.46 4.03 -7.41
C ILE A 212 -1.47 5.13 -7.06
N SER A 213 -2.69 4.71 -6.74
CA SER A 213 -3.77 5.60 -6.33
C SER A 213 -4.58 4.92 -5.24
N GLU A 214 -4.97 5.71 -4.25
CA GLU A 214 -5.81 5.30 -3.12
C GLU A 214 -7.29 5.17 -3.50
N LYS A 215 -7.66 5.71 -4.67
CA LYS A 215 -9.02 5.81 -5.19
C LYS A 215 -9.49 4.46 -5.73
N SER A 216 -10.81 4.32 -5.78
CA SER A 216 -11.43 3.20 -6.48
C SER A 216 -11.34 3.37 -7.99
N PHE A 217 -11.46 2.27 -8.74
CA PHE A 217 -11.52 2.32 -10.21
C PHE A 217 -12.65 3.24 -10.71
N ILE A 218 -13.80 3.27 -10.02
CA ILE A 218 -14.91 4.18 -10.35
C ILE A 218 -14.48 5.65 -10.25
N GLU A 219 -13.79 6.02 -9.17
CA GLU A 219 -13.31 7.40 -8.95
C GLU A 219 -12.20 7.80 -9.92
N GLU A 220 -11.44 6.84 -10.45
CA GLU A 220 -10.44 7.05 -11.51
C GLU A 220 -11.04 7.03 -12.92
N GLY A 221 -12.33 6.68 -13.06
CA GLY A 221 -12.96 6.52 -14.37
C GLY A 221 -12.49 5.28 -15.13
N ILE A 222 -11.95 4.28 -14.42
CA ILE A 222 -11.52 2.99 -14.98
C ILE A 222 -12.72 2.06 -15.05
N ASP A 223 -13.18 1.80 -16.28
CA ASP A 223 -14.22 0.80 -16.57
C ASP A 223 -13.64 -0.64 -16.55
N ASP A 224 -13.31 -1.08 -15.34
CA ASP A 224 -12.82 -2.43 -15.05
C ASP A 224 -13.25 -2.90 -13.66
N THR A 225 -13.19 -4.21 -13.43
CA THR A 225 -13.53 -4.81 -12.12
C THR A 225 -12.28 -4.93 -11.25
N PRO A 226 -12.25 -4.32 -10.04
CA PRO A 226 -11.12 -4.48 -9.13
C PRO A 226 -11.08 -5.91 -8.57
N MET A 227 -9.86 -6.44 -8.40
CA MET A 227 -9.66 -7.71 -7.69
C MET A 227 -9.88 -7.53 -6.19
N GLN A 228 -10.21 -8.62 -5.51
CA GLN A 228 -10.42 -8.66 -4.07
C GLN A 228 -9.16 -9.13 -3.34
N HIS A 229 -8.83 -8.51 -2.21
CA HIS A 229 -7.77 -9.00 -1.33
C HIS A 229 -8.18 -10.35 -0.72
N GLU A 230 -7.49 -11.43 -1.11
CA GLU A 230 -7.86 -12.80 -0.73
C GLU A 230 -7.91 -12.98 0.79
N GLY A 231 -6.84 -12.57 1.49
CA GLY A 231 -6.69 -12.76 2.93
C GLY A 231 -6.60 -14.24 3.33
N ILE A 232 -6.49 -14.52 4.63
CA ILE A 232 -6.33 -15.88 5.19
C ILE A 232 -7.62 -16.40 5.86
N ASN A 233 -8.74 -15.67 5.70
CA ASN A 233 -10.00 -16.05 6.33
C ASN A 233 -10.80 -17.08 5.50
N SER A 234 -11.95 -17.51 6.03
CA SER A 234 -12.83 -18.50 5.39
C SER A 234 -13.28 -18.14 3.97
N LYS A 235 -13.30 -16.85 3.61
CA LYS A 235 -13.69 -16.38 2.27
C LYS A 235 -12.55 -16.38 1.25
N ARG A 236 -11.36 -16.83 1.63
CA ARG A 236 -10.17 -16.85 0.75
C ARG A 236 -10.44 -17.57 -0.57
N HIS A 237 -11.09 -18.73 -0.52
CA HIS A 237 -11.38 -19.53 -1.73
C HIS A 237 -12.31 -18.80 -2.69
N GLU A 238 -13.43 -18.26 -2.20
CA GLU A 238 -14.38 -17.48 -3.00
C GLU A 238 -13.71 -16.27 -3.68
N ARG A 239 -12.87 -15.54 -2.93
CA ARG A 239 -12.13 -14.37 -3.45
C ARG A 239 -11.11 -14.74 -4.50
N LYS A 240 -10.42 -15.87 -4.31
CA LYS A 240 -9.44 -16.39 -5.27
C LYS A 240 -10.13 -16.79 -6.58
N GLU A 241 -11.27 -17.48 -6.49
CA GLU A 241 -12.08 -17.84 -7.66
C GLU A 241 -12.59 -16.59 -8.39
N PHE A 242 -13.12 -15.60 -7.67
CA PHE A 242 -13.52 -14.32 -8.23
C PHE A 242 -12.36 -13.60 -8.95
N ASN A 243 -11.19 -13.53 -8.30
CA ASN A 243 -10.00 -12.93 -8.90
C ASN A 243 -9.56 -13.65 -10.18
N GLN A 244 -9.69 -14.98 -10.21
CA GLN A 244 -9.40 -15.75 -11.41
C GLN A 244 -10.37 -15.42 -12.54
N GLN A 245 -11.67 -15.32 -12.26
CA GLN A 245 -12.68 -14.90 -13.25
C GLN A 245 -12.40 -13.50 -13.81
N VAL A 246 -12.02 -12.54 -12.95
CA VAL A 246 -11.62 -11.19 -13.38
C VAL A 246 -10.39 -11.24 -14.31
N LYS A 247 -9.38 -12.06 -13.98
CA LYS A 247 -8.20 -12.25 -14.85
C LYS A 247 -8.57 -12.86 -16.20
N ASP A 248 -9.43 -13.87 -16.20
CA ASP A 248 -9.87 -14.54 -17.43
C ASP A 248 -10.69 -13.59 -18.32
N TYR A 249 -11.58 -12.80 -17.71
CA TYR A 249 -12.32 -11.75 -18.40
C TYR A 249 -11.40 -10.69 -19.03
N ARG A 250 -10.41 -10.20 -18.27
CA ARG A 250 -9.40 -9.24 -18.80
C ARG A 250 -8.63 -9.82 -19.98
N LYS A 251 -8.21 -11.08 -19.89
CA LYS A 251 -7.52 -11.79 -20.97
C LYS A 251 -8.40 -11.91 -22.21
N ALA A 252 -9.68 -12.23 -22.04
CA ALA A 252 -10.65 -12.31 -23.12
C ALA A 252 -10.89 -10.93 -23.77
N LYS A 253 -11.09 -9.86 -22.97
CA LYS A 253 -11.25 -8.47 -23.44
C LYS A 253 -10.04 -8.00 -24.25
N ALA A 254 -8.82 -8.27 -23.75
CA ALA A 254 -7.59 -7.94 -24.44
C ALA A 254 -7.42 -8.72 -25.76
N SER A 255 -7.72 -10.03 -25.75
CA SER A 255 -7.69 -10.86 -26.96
C SER A 255 -8.66 -10.36 -28.02
N TYR A 256 -9.89 -10.00 -27.62
CA TYR A 256 -10.89 -9.43 -28.51
C TYR A 256 -10.42 -8.12 -29.14
N LYS A 257 -9.91 -7.19 -28.34
CA LYS A 257 -9.36 -5.90 -28.81
C LYS A 257 -8.23 -6.11 -29.82
N ASN A 258 -7.25 -6.97 -29.48
CA ASN A 258 -6.13 -7.29 -30.36
C ASN A 258 -6.62 -7.90 -31.69
N ASN A 259 -7.64 -8.75 -31.66
CA ASN A 259 -8.19 -9.33 -32.88
C ASN A 259 -8.93 -8.29 -33.73
N GLN A 260 -9.65 -7.34 -33.13
CA GLN A 260 -10.25 -6.23 -33.86
C GLN A 260 -9.19 -5.35 -34.53
N GLU A 261 -8.14 -4.97 -33.81
CA GLU A 261 -7.02 -4.20 -34.36
C GLU A 261 -6.35 -4.94 -35.53
N LYS A 262 -6.12 -6.25 -35.39
CA LYS A 262 -5.60 -7.09 -36.49
C LYS A 262 -6.47 -7.05 -37.73
N VAL A 263 -7.80 -7.09 -37.57
CA VAL A 263 -8.74 -7.03 -38.70
C VAL A 263 -8.72 -5.66 -39.36
N ILE A 264 -8.74 -4.57 -38.58
CA ILE A 264 -8.66 -3.19 -39.09
C ILE A 264 -7.34 -2.99 -39.85
N ASN A 265 -6.22 -3.35 -39.24
CA ASN A 265 -4.89 -3.21 -39.84
C ASN A 265 -4.75 -4.06 -41.11
N ARG A 266 -5.34 -5.25 -41.14
CA ARG A 266 -5.37 -6.07 -42.36
C ARG A 266 -6.16 -5.39 -43.47
N GLY A 267 -7.32 -4.81 -43.18
CA GLY A 267 -8.11 -4.04 -44.15
C GLY A 267 -7.35 -2.83 -44.70
N HIS A 268 -6.65 -2.09 -43.83
CA HIS A 268 -5.79 -0.98 -44.24
C HIS A 268 -4.66 -1.45 -45.16
N LEU A 269 -3.98 -2.54 -44.79
CA LEU A 269 -2.88 -3.10 -45.57
C LEU A 269 -3.37 -3.63 -46.94
N ASP A 270 -4.52 -4.30 -46.99
CA ASP A 270 -5.11 -4.78 -48.24
C ASP A 270 -5.43 -3.61 -49.18
N SER A 271 -5.92 -2.49 -48.65
CA SER A 271 -6.16 -1.26 -49.42
C SER A 271 -4.87 -0.63 -49.96
N LEU A 272 -3.87 -0.46 -49.11
CA LEU A 272 -2.56 0.12 -49.47
C LEU A 272 -1.79 -0.76 -50.46
N SER A 273 -1.87 -2.08 -50.29
CA SER A 273 -1.17 -3.04 -51.15
C SER A 273 -1.57 -2.96 -52.62
N LYS A 274 -2.73 -2.37 -52.95
CA LYS A 274 -3.13 -2.12 -54.34
C LYS A 274 -2.22 -1.13 -55.06
N HIS A 275 -1.52 -0.28 -54.30
CA HIS A 275 -0.66 0.79 -54.80
C HIS A 275 0.83 0.49 -54.65
N PHE A 276 1.19 -0.63 -54.00
CA PHE A 276 2.57 -1.04 -53.81
C PHE A 276 3.06 -1.95 -54.95
N SER A 277 4.31 -1.73 -55.35
CA SER A 277 5.08 -2.66 -56.17
C SER A 277 5.31 -3.99 -55.44
N PHE A 278 5.72 -5.01 -56.20
CA PHE A 278 6.05 -6.33 -55.64
C PHE A 278 7.16 -6.25 -54.57
N ASN A 279 8.18 -5.42 -54.82
CA ASN A 279 9.29 -5.23 -53.88
C ASN A 279 8.83 -4.53 -52.59
N GLU A 280 8.01 -3.48 -52.68
CA GLU A 280 7.50 -2.78 -51.49
C GLU A 280 6.63 -3.70 -50.63
N LYS A 281 5.79 -4.56 -51.25
CA LYS A 281 5.02 -5.58 -50.52
C LYS A 281 5.92 -6.54 -49.74
N ARG A 282 7.06 -6.94 -50.34
CA ARG A 282 8.03 -7.82 -49.67
C ARG A 282 8.67 -7.12 -48.48
N VAL A 283 9.13 -5.89 -48.66
CA VAL A 283 9.76 -5.09 -47.59
C VAL A 283 8.80 -4.87 -46.42
N VAL A 284 7.56 -4.47 -46.69
CA VAL A 284 6.53 -4.28 -45.64
C VAL A 284 6.28 -5.58 -44.86
N LYS A 285 6.25 -6.72 -45.54
CA LYS A 285 6.08 -8.04 -44.90
C LYS A 285 7.28 -8.41 -44.03
N GLU A 286 8.50 -8.18 -44.52
CA GLU A 286 9.75 -8.44 -43.79
C GLU A 286 9.83 -7.58 -42.53
N LEU A 287 9.63 -6.26 -42.66
CA LEU A 287 9.61 -5.31 -41.54
C LEU A 287 8.52 -5.63 -40.53
N SER A 288 7.32 -6.03 -40.98
CA SER A 288 6.24 -6.41 -40.07
C SER A 288 6.60 -7.62 -39.23
N HIS A 289 7.30 -8.60 -39.83
CA HIS A 289 7.75 -9.80 -39.12
C HIS A 289 8.85 -9.48 -38.11
N GLU A 290 9.81 -8.64 -38.50
CA GLU A 290 10.95 -8.24 -37.68
C GLU A 290 10.53 -7.37 -36.48
N LEU A 291 9.72 -6.34 -36.74
CA LEU A 291 9.20 -5.44 -35.71
C LEU A 291 8.07 -6.08 -34.89
N LYS A 292 7.53 -7.22 -35.33
CA LYS A 292 6.36 -7.89 -34.72
C LYS A 292 5.18 -6.92 -34.53
N THR A 293 4.98 -6.02 -35.49
CA THR A 293 3.92 -5.01 -35.49
C THR A 293 3.40 -4.79 -36.91
N TYR A 294 2.24 -4.17 -37.06
CA TYR A 294 1.74 -3.73 -38.36
C TYR A 294 2.46 -2.45 -38.77
N ILE A 295 2.89 -2.36 -40.03
CA ILE A 295 3.60 -1.19 -40.53
C ILE A 295 2.60 -0.07 -40.83
N SER A 296 2.49 0.87 -39.89
CA SER A 296 1.81 2.16 -40.02
C SER A 296 2.56 3.20 -39.18
N LEU A 297 2.43 4.49 -39.48
CA LEU A 297 3.11 5.55 -38.72
C LEU A 297 2.79 5.47 -37.22
N GLU A 298 1.52 5.32 -36.87
CA GLU A 298 1.06 5.20 -35.47
C GLU A 298 1.67 3.98 -34.76
N ASN A 299 1.64 2.80 -35.40
CA ASN A 299 2.20 1.59 -34.81
C ASN A 299 3.73 1.63 -34.71
N LEU A 300 4.41 2.36 -35.60
CA LEU A 300 5.86 2.54 -35.56
C LEU A 300 6.27 3.50 -34.43
N ASP A 301 5.50 4.56 -34.18
CA ASP A 301 5.71 5.46 -33.04
C ASP A 301 5.54 4.72 -31.70
N ASP A 302 4.46 3.93 -31.59
CA ASP A 302 4.24 3.07 -30.42
C ASP A 302 5.34 2.04 -30.25
N LYS A 303 5.76 1.39 -31.36
CA LYS A 303 6.85 0.41 -31.34
C LYS A 303 8.16 1.04 -30.88
N ARG A 304 8.49 2.25 -31.36
CA ARG A 304 9.69 2.99 -30.94
C ARG A 304 9.65 3.29 -29.44
N ARG A 305 8.51 3.74 -28.91
CA ARG A 305 8.34 3.96 -27.47
C ARG A 305 8.50 2.66 -26.66
N MET A 306 7.95 1.55 -27.16
CA MET A 306 8.11 0.23 -26.52
C MET A 306 9.57 -0.23 -26.51
N LEU A 307 10.30 -0.06 -27.61
CA LEU A 307 11.72 -0.40 -27.71
C LEU A 307 12.57 0.44 -26.74
N PHE A 308 12.30 1.74 -26.65
CA PHE A 308 12.96 2.62 -25.69
C PHE A 308 12.76 2.15 -24.24
N ASN A 309 11.52 1.86 -23.86
CA ASN A 309 11.21 1.37 -22.51
C ASN A 309 11.84 0.00 -22.25
N TRP A 310 11.80 -0.90 -23.24
CA TRP A 310 12.41 -2.23 -23.12
C TRP A 310 13.93 -2.13 -22.96
N LYS A 311 14.58 -1.24 -23.71
CA LYS A 311 16.01 -0.96 -23.61
C LYS A 311 16.39 -0.46 -22.23
N ASN A 312 15.69 0.54 -21.70
CA ASN A 312 15.97 1.07 -20.36
C ASN A 312 15.80 0.01 -19.27
N SER A 313 14.69 -0.75 -19.30
CA SER A 313 14.49 -1.85 -18.35
C SER A 313 15.58 -2.92 -18.45
N THR A 314 16.01 -3.25 -19.67
CA THR A 314 17.07 -4.23 -19.92
C THR A 314 18.43 -3.75 -19.42
N LEU A 315 18.73 -2.46 -19.56
CA LEU A 315 19.96 -1.85 -19.04
C LEU A 315 19.98 -1.81 -17.50
N ILE A 316 18.84 -1.58 -16.85
CA ILE A 316 18.72 -1.68 -15.39
C ILE A 316 19.04 -3.11 -14.93
N LYS A 317 18.47 -4.12 -15.60
CA LYS A 317 18.75 -5.54 -15.33
C LYS A 317 20.23 -5.90 -15.50
N HIS A 318 20.85 -5.39 -16.56
CA HIS A 318 22.30 -5.54 -16.76
C HIS A 318 23.11 -4.94 -15.60
N ALA A 319 22.73 -3.75 -15.12
CA ALA A 319 23.42 -3.07 -14.02
C ALA A 319 23.34 -3.84 -12.69
N VAL A 320 22.29 -4.65 -12.49
CA VAL A 320 22.15 -5.53 -11.31
C VAL A 320 22.71 -6.95 -11.54
N GLY A 321 23.45 -7.17 -12.65
CA GLY A 321 24.21 -8.39 -12.90
C GLY A 321 23.49 -9.48 -13.68
N GLU A 322 22.33 -9.20 -14.30
CA GLU A 322 21.65 -10.17 -15.16
C GLU A 322 22.29 -10.21 -16.58
N ASP A 323 22.41 -11.40 -17.17
CA ASP A 323 22.80 -11.54 -18.59
C ASP A 323 21.62 -11.18 -19.51
N VAL A 324 21.77 -10.06 -20.19
CA VAL A 324 20.76 -9.48 -21.10
C VAL A 324 21.20 -9.44 -22.56
N THR A 325 22.31 -10.10 -22.91
CA THR A 325 22.97 -9.95 -24.22
C THR A 325 22.02 -10.21 -25.39
N LYS A 326 21.21 -11.28 -25.30
CA LYS A 326 20.23 -11.64 -26.33
C LYS A 326 19.10 -10.61 -26.47
N GLN A 327 18.70 -9.99 -25.36
CA GLN A 327 17.63 -8.99 -25.35
C GLN A 327 18.12 -7.69 -26.01
N LEU A 328 19.32 -7.23 -25.65
CA LEU A 328 19.94 -6.05 -26.27
C LEU A 328 20.16 -6.23 -27.78
N LEU A 329 20.61 -7.42 -28.22
CA LEU A 329 20.72 -7.72 -29.66
C LEU A 329 19.36 -7.63 -30.37
N THR A 330 18.32 -8.18 -29.76
CA THR A 330 16.97 -8.14 -30.34
C THR A 330 16.42 -6.70 -30.42
N ILE A 331 16.69 -5.89 -29.40
CA ILE A 331 16.30 -4.48 -29.36
C ILE A 331 17.02 -3.70 -30.46
N ASN A 332 18.35 -3.82 -30.55
CA ASN A 332 19.16 -3.10 -31.53
C ASN A 332 18.77 -3.47 -32.97
N GLN A 333 18.44 -4.75 -33.20
CA GLN A 333 17.92 -5.21 -34.50
C GLN A 333 16.60 -4.49 -34.81
N GLN A 334 15.63 -4.51 -33.90
CA GLN A 334 14.33 -3.86 -34.11
C GLN A 334 14.38 -2.32 -34.12
N GLU A 335 15.41 -1.68 -33.54
CA GLU A 335 15.63 -0.24 -33.65
C GLU A 335 16.20 0.16 -35.02
N SER A 336 16.91 -0.75 -35.69
CA SER A 336 17.53 -0.52 -37.00
C SER A 336 16.53 -0.66 -38.15
N SER A 337 15.52 -1.50 -37.97
CA SER A 337 14.39 -1.74 -38.88
C SER A 337 13.31 -0.68 -38.75
#